data_AF-A0A7V9FMF5-F1
#
_entry.id   AF-A0A7V9FMF5-F1
#
_cell.length_a   1.000
_cell.length_b   1.000
_cell.length_c   1.000
_cell.angle_alpha   90.00
_cell.angle_beta   90.00
_cell.angle_gamma   90.00
#
_symmetry.space_group_name_H-M   'P 1'
#
loop_
_entity.id
_entity.type
_entity.pdbx_description
1 polymer ?
#
loop_
_entity_poly.entity_id
_entity_poly.type
_entity_poly.pdbx_seq_one_letter_code
_entity_poly.pdbx_strand_id
1 'polypeptide(L)'
;MESLMPFLAGIYGESSLDLATKELVILRVSKLNGCRYCLAAHRPAALEAGVTADTVEALCDERPLAVLPERERAIVDWADSVTLAPAEVTDELTARLLDHVREDQLVELTLVAGATTMLNQYCTALGIPPP
;
A
#
# COMPACT_ATOMS: atom_id res chain seq x y z
N MET A 1 23.00 -3.00 5.36
CA MET A 1 21.96 -4.05 5.29
C MET A 1 21.52 -4.53 6.67
N GLU A 2 22.43 -4.67 7.64
CA GLU A 2 22.14 -5.19 9.00
C GLU A 2 20.97 -4.49 9.72
N SER A 3 20.78 -3.19 9.54
CA SER A 3 19.67 -2.44 10.16
C SER A 3 18.42 -2.33 9.27
N LEU A 4 18.59 -2.41 7.95
CA LEU A 4 17.49 -2.24 6.98
C LEU A 4 16.59 -3.48 6.93
N MET A 5 17.18 -4.67 6.90
CA MET A 5 16.42 -5.91 6.78
C MET A 5 15.50 -6.17 7.99
N PRO A 6 15.93 -6.00 9.26
CA PRO A 6 15.03 -6.14 10.40
C PRO A 6 13.90 -5.11 10.42
N PHE A 7 14.18 -3.87 9.97
CA PHE A 7 13.15 -2.83 9.88
C PHE A 7 12.08 -3.18 8.85
N LEU A 8 12.50 -3.56 7.63
CA LEU A 8 11.56 -3.96 6.58
C LEU A 8 10.80 -5.25 6.96
N ALA A 9 11.47 -6.20 7.62
CA ALA A 9 10.81 -7.40 8.15
C ALA A 9 9.75 -7.05 9.21
N GLY A 10 9.99 -6.06 10.07
CA GLY A 10 8.99 -5.57 11.03
C GLY A 10 7.78 -4.91 10.36
N ILE A 11 7.98 -4.22 9.23
CA ILE A 11 6.89 -3.56 8.49
C ILE A 11 6.07 -4.57 7.68
N TYR A 12 6.73 -5.45 6.93
CA TYR A 12 6.06 -6.35 5.98
C TYR A 12 5.71 -7.72 6.56
N GLY A 13 6.34 -8.13 7.66
CA GLY A 13 6.11 -9.42 8.33
C GLY A 13 4.80 -9.48 9.12
N GLU A 14 4.69 -10.42 10.07
CA GLU A 14 3.52 -10.51 10.94
C GLU A 14 3.38 -9.26 11.82
N SER A 15 2.19 -8.66 11.82
CA SER A 15 1.89 -7.48 12.63
C SER A 15 0.39 -7.39 12.93
N SER A 16 -0.05 -6.26 13.48
CA SER A 16 -1.46 -5.98 13.75
C SER A 16 -2.31 -5.86 12.47
N LEU A 17 -1.66 -5.59 11.34
CA LEU A 17 -2.23 -5.45 10.00
C LEU A 17 -2.06 -6.75 9.21
N ASP A 18 -3.14 -7.27 8.64
CA ASP A 18 -3.09 -8.48 7.82
C ASP A 18 -2.37 -8.26 6.48
N LEU A 19 -1.88 -9.36 5.90
CA LEU A 19 -1.14 -9.33 4.63
C LEU A 19 -1.97 -8.74 3.47
N ALA A 20 -3.26 -9.07 3.40
CA ALA A 20 -4.13 -8.54 2.35
C ALA A 20 -4.17 -7.00 2.38
N THR A 21 -4.31 -6.42 3.57
CA THR A 21 -4.35 -4.98 3.79
C THR A 21 -3.01 -4.33 3.48
N LYS A 22 -1.89 -4.97 3.82
CA LYS A 22 -0.55 -4.50 3.40
C LYS A 22 -0.44 -4.46 1.88
N GLU A 23 -0.90 -5.49 1.19
CA GLU A 23 -0.84 -5.58 -0.27
C GLU A 23 -1.73 -4.53 -0.97
N LEU A 24 -2.88 -4.14 -0.40
CA LEU A 24 -3.68 -3.02 -0.91
C LEU A 24 -2.84 -1.72 -0.95
N VAL A 25 -2.16 -1.42 0.15
CA VAL A 25 -1.32 -0.23 0.29
C VAL A 25 -0.13 -0.32 -0.65
N ILE A 26 0.56 -1.48 -0.69
CA ILE A 26 1.75 -1.66 -1.51
C ILE A 26 1.41 -1.47 -3.00
N LEU A 27 0.33 -2.09 -3.48
CA LEU A 27 -0.13 -1.93 -4.85
C LEU A 27 -0.49 -0.49 -5.16
N ARG A 28 -1.26 0.17 -4.29
CA ARG A 28 -1.69 1.55 -4.54
C ARG A 28 -0.52 2.52 -4.57
N VAL A 29 0.37 2.45 -3.59
CA VAL A 29 1.58 3.29 -3.52
C VAL A 29 2.50 3.03 -4.72
N SER A 30 2.71 1.76 -5.07
CA SER A 30 3.52 1.39 -6.24
C SER A 30 2.91 1.89 -7.54
N LYS A 31 1.58 1.93 -7.62
CA LYS A 31 0.86 2.49 -8.75
C LYS A 31 1.06 4.01 -8.85
N LEU A 32 0.86 4.74 -7.77
CA LEU A 32 1.06 6.20 -7.72
C LEU A 32 2.49 6.59 -8.08
N ASN A 33 3.47 5.83 -7.58
CA ASN A 33 4.89 6.07 -7.83
C ASN A 33 5.36 5.54 -9.20
N GLY A 34 4.52 4.81 -9.95
CA GLY A 34 4.90 4.22 -11.23
C GLY A 34 5.96 3.11 -11.15
N CYS A 35 6.14 2.45 -9.99
CA CYS A 35 7.14 1.39 -9.83
C CYS A 35 6.70 0.11 -10.56
N ARG A 36 7.19 -0.10 -11.78
CA ARG A 36 6.87 -1.29 -12.60
C ARG A 36 7.27 -2.62 -11.94
N TYR A 37 8.46 -2.65 -11.32
CA TYR A 37 8.93 -3.85 -10.61
C TYR A 37 7.96 -4.23 -9.48
N CYS A 38 7.64 -3.25 -8.64
CA CYS A 38 6.83 -3.45 -7.45
C CYS A 38 5.41 -3.87 -7.83
N LEU A 39 4.81 -3.25 -8.85
CA LEU A 39 3.51 -3.67 -9.37
C LEU A 39 3.53 -5.13 -9.87
N ALA A 40 4.55 -5.53 -10.62
CA ALA A 40 4.65 -6.89 -11.14
C ALA A 40 4.86 -7.92 -10.01
N ALA A 41 5.67 -7.58 -8.99
CA ALA A 41 5.92 -8.45 -7.85
C ALA A 41 4.70 -8.60 -6.92
N HIS A 42 3.97 -7.51 -6.66
CA HIS A 42 2.92 -7.49 -5.66
C HIS A 42 1.52 -7.83 -6.20
N ARG A 43 1.28 -7.77 -7.51
CA ARG A 43 0.02 -8.28 -8.10
C ARG A 43 -0.26 -9.74 -7.71
N PRO A 44 0.65 -10.71 -7.92
CA PRO A 44 0.42 -12.09 -7.49
C PRO A 44 0.42 -12.24 -5.97
N ALA A 45 1.26 -11.50 -5.24
CA ALA A 45 1.30 -11.54 -3.78
C ALA A 45 -0.03 -11.09 -3.14
N ALA A 46 -0.67 -10.04 -3.68
CA ALA A 46 -1.97 -9.59 -3.25
C ALA A 46 -3.05 -10.67 -3.40
N LEU A 47 -3.07 -11.36 -4.56
CA LEU A 47 -3.99 -12.45 -4.81
C LEU A 47 -3.77 -13.61 -3.83
N GLU A 48 -2.52 -13.97 -3.56
CA GLU A 48 -2.16 -15.02 -2.60
C GLU A 48 -2.54 -14.64 -1.16
N ALA A 49 -2.41 -13.36 -0.80
CA ALA A 49 -2.83 -12.82 0.48
C ALA A 49 -4.36 -12.74 0.65
N GLY A 50 -5.15 -12.99 -0.40
CA GLY A 50 -6.60 -13.02 -0.37
C GLY A 50 -7.30 -11.76 -0.89
N VAL A 51 -6.56 -10.82 -1.51
CA VAL A 51 -7.16 -9.68 -2.22
C VAL A 51 -7.87 -10.19 -3.48
N THR A 52 -9.09 -9.72 -3.73
CA THR A 52 -9.85 -10.15 -4.91
C THR A 52 -9.22 -9.64 -6.21
N ALA A 53 -9.37 -10.40 -7.29
CA ALA A 53 -8.88 -9.99 -8.62
C ALA A 53 -9.47 -8.64 -9.06
N ASP A 54 -10.77 -8.42 -8.83
CA ASP A 54 -11.43 -7.15 -9.14
C ASP A 54 -10.81 -5.97 -8.37
N THR A 55 -10.41 -6.17 -7.11
CA THR A 55 -9.72 -5.15 -6.32
C THR A 55 -8.31 -4.89 -6.85
N VAL A 56 -7.53 -5.94 -7.17
CA VAL A 56 -6.20 -5.80 -7.75
C VAL A 56 -6.26 -5.03 -9.08
N GLU A 57 -7.23 -5.33 -9.94
CA GLU A 57 -7.48 -4.61 -11.19
C GLU A 57 -7.80 -3.13 -10.93
N ALA A 58 -8.70 -2.84 -9.99
CA ALA A 58 -9.06 -1.46 -9.63
C ALA A 58 -7.84 -0.66 -9.12
N LEU A 59 -7.00 -1.25 -8.26
CA LEU A 59 -5.80 -0.60 -7.73
C LEU A 59 -4.75 -0.32 -8.81
N CYS A 60 -4.78 -1.06 -9.92
CA CYS A 60 -3.83 -0.93 -11.02
C CYS A 60 -4.29 -0.01 -12.16
N ASP A 61 -5.41 0.71 -12.00
CA ASP A 61 -6.17 1.51 -12.98
C ASP A 61 -6.81 0.72 -14.13
N GLU A 62 -7.15 -0.55 -13.91
CA GLU A 62 -7.90 -1.34 -14.89
C GLU A 62 -9.42 -1.25 -14.62
N ARG A 63 -9.82 -0.69 -13.46
CA ARG A 63 -11.22 -0.35 -13.09
C ARG A 63 -11.30 0.88 -12.18
N PRO A 64 -12.47 1.56 -12.08
CA PRO A 64 -12.66 2.68 -11.15
C PRO A 64 -12.59 2.26 -9.68
N LEU A 65 -11.92 3.02 -8.82
CA LEU A 65 -11.87 2.78 -7.37
C LEU A 65 -13.24 2.87 -6.66
N ALA A 66 -14.27 3.38 -7.34
CA ALA A 66 -15.65 3.43 -6.81
C ALA A 66 -16.29 2.04 -6.66
N VAL A 67 -15.70 0.99 -7.24
CA VAL A 67 -16.18 -0.39 -7.08
C VAL A 67 -15.67 -1.07 -5.81
N LEU A 68 -14.69 -0.44 -5.13
CA LEU A 68 -14.13 -0.99 -3.90
C LEU A 68 -15.15 -0.90 -2.76
N PRO A 69 -15.21 -1.91 -1.87
CA PRO A 69 -15.95 -1.76 -0.62
C PRO A 69 -15.36 -0.62 0.23
N GLU A 70 -16.17 -0.06 1.14
CA GLU A 70 -15.83 1.17 1.87
C GLU A 70 -14.51 1.06 2.65
N ARG A 71 -14.24 -0.10 3.25
CA ARG A 71 -12.99 -0.35 3.98
C ARG A 71 -11.77 -0.22 3.07
N GLU A 72 -11.76 -0.93 1.94
CA GLU A 72 -10.68 -0.90 0.96
C GLU A 72 -10.54 0.51 0.38
N ARG A 73 -11.67 1.20 0.16
CA ARG A 73 -11.66 2.57 -0.34
C ARG A 73 -11.03 3.55 0.66
N ALA A 74 -11.36 3.45 1.95
CA ALA A 74 -10.77 4.28 2.99
C ALA A 74 -9.25 4.06 3.11
N ILE A 75 -8.78 2.80 2.98
CA ILE A 75 -7.36 2.45 2.96
C ILE A 75 -6.65 3.06 1.74
N VAL A 76 -7.27 2.98 0.56
CA VAL A 76 -6.72 3.57 -0.68
C VAL A 76 -6.64 5.08 -0.60
N ASP A 77 -7.70 5.74 -0.16
CA ASP A 77 -7.72 7.20 -0.04
C ASP A 77 -6.67 7.70 0.99
N TRP A 78 -6.44 6.94 2.07
CA TRP A 78 -5.34 7.21 3.00
C TRP A 78 -3.99 7.05 2.33
N ALA A 79 -3.75 5.92 1.65
CA ALA A 79 -2.50 5.65 0.93
C ALA A 79 -2.19 6.74 -0.09
N ASP A 80 -3.20 7.23 -0.84
CA ASP A 80 -3.08 8.34 -1.78
C ASP A 80 -2.62 9.61 -1.07
N SER A 81 -3.30 9.97 0.02
CA SER A 81 -3.08 11.23 0.75
C SER A 81 -1.70 11.30 1.42
N VAL A 82 -1.17 10.18 1.90
CA VAL A 82 0.17 10.13 2.52
C VAL A 82 1.31 9.94 1.51
N THR A 83 1.00 9.55 0.27
CA THR A 83 2.01 9.30 -0.78
C THR A 83 2.20 10.50 -1.70
N LEU A 84 1.12 11.19 -2.05
CA LEU A 84 1.16 12.35 -2.95
C LEU A 84 1.74 13.59 -2.26
N ALA A 85 2.32 14.49 -3.06
CA ALA A 85 2.91 15.73 -2.59
C ALA A 85 2.13 16.95 -3.13
N PRO A 86 1.73 17.92 -2.28
CA PRO A 86 1.86 17.88 -0.82
C PRO A 86 0.96 16.79 -0.22
N ALA A 87 1.40 16.18 0.88
CA ALA A 87 0.56 15.27 1.63
C ALA A 87 -0.54 16.07 2.33
N GLU A 88 -1.79 15.71 2.10
CA GLU A 88 -2.96 16.38 2.67
C GLU A 88 -3.80 15.37 3.45
N VAL A 89 -3.48 15.23 4.74
CA VAL A 89 -4.24 14.39 5.68
C VAL A 89 -5.16 15.27 6.51
N THR A 90 -6.47 15.06 6.38
CA THR A 90 -7.47 15.78 7.19
C THR A 90 -7.97 14.91 8.36
N ASP A 91 -8.58 15.56 9.35
CA ASP A 91 -9.21 14.88 10.48
C ASP A 91 -10.35 13.98 10.00
N GLU A 92 -11.11 14.39 8.98
CA GLU A 92 -12.18 13.60 8.38
C GLU A 92 -11.65 12.34 7.71
N LEU A 93 -10.54 12.44 6.98
CA LEU A 93 -9.90 11.28 6.35
C LEU A 93 -9.42 10.28 7.42
N THR A 94 -8.81 10.81 8.49
CA THR A 94 -8.32 10.00 9.62
C THR A 94 -9.48 9.29 10.32
N ALA A 95 -10.54 10.03 10.65
CA ALA A 95 -11.73 9.48 11.31
C ALA A 95 -12.39 8.39 10.47
N ARG A 96 -12.56 8.62 9.15
CA ARG A 96 -13.16 7.64 8.24
C ARG A 96 -12.34 6.36 8.15
N LEU A 97 -11.01 6.43 8.15
CA LEU A 97 -10.20 5.22 8.17
C LEU A 97 -10.32 4.47 9.51
N LEU A 98 -10.37 5.20 10.63
CA LEU A 98 -10.53 4.62 11.97
C LEU A 98 -11.90 3.94 12.20
N ASP A 99 -12.90 4.17 11.36
CA ASP A 99 -14.14 3.36 11.35
C ASP A 99 -13.90 1.92 10.88
N HIS A 100 -12.76 1.63 10.24
CA HIS A 100 -12.45 0.33 9.63
C HIS A 100 -11.19 -0.33 10.17
N VAL A 101 -10.30 0.42 10.80
CA VAL A 101 -9.05 -0.08 11.38
C VAL A 101 -8.83 0.51 12.77
N ARG A 102 -8.00 -0.15 13.56
CA ARG A 102 -7.57 0.37 14.86
C ARG A 102 -6.43 1.39 14.72
N GLU A 103 -6.17 2.14 15.78
CA GLU A 103 -5.08 3.14 15.82
C GLU A 103 -3.69 2.53 15.58
N ASP A 104 -3.41 1.34 16.11
CA ASP A 104 -2.15 0.63 15.86
C ASP A 104 -2.00 0.22 14.38
N GLN A 105 -3.10 -0.21 13.77
CA GLN A 105 -3.16 -0.54 12.35
C GLN A 105 -2.98 0.70 11.46
N LEU A 106 -3.50 1.87 11.84
CA LEU A 106 -3.30 3.14 11.12
C LEU A 106 -1.80 3.49 11.04
N VAL A 107 -1.08 3.35 12.16
CA VAL A 107 0.37 3.58 12.23
C VAL A 107 1.10 2.60 11.32
N GLU A 108 0.83 1.30 11.44
CA GLU A 108 1.47 0.28 10.61
C GLU A 108 1.19 0.48 9.11
N LEU A 109 -0.05 0.81 8.74
CA LEU A 109 -0.48 1.10 7.38
C LEU A 109 0.30 2.29 6.79
N THR A 110 0.49 3.35 7.59
CA THR A 110 1.27 4.53 7.20
C THR A 110 2.74 4.19 7.00
N LEU A 111 3.32 3.36 7.88
CA LEU A 111 4.70 2.88 7.74
C LEU A 111 4.89 1.99 6.51
N VAL A 112 3.91 1.13 6.18
CA VAL A 112 3.90 0.36 4.93
C VAL A 112 3.91 1.28 3.73
N ALA A 113 3.12 2.36 3.72
CA ALA A 113 3.10 3.32 2.62
C ALA A 113 4.47 4.03 2.46
N GLY A 114 5.06 4.49 3.56
CA GLY A 114 6.37 5.15 3.55
C GLY A 114 7.51 4.21 3.10
N ALA A 115 7.57 3.00 3.66
CA ALA A 115 8.56 1.99 3.27
C ALA A 115 8.41 1.58 1.80
N THR A 116 7.16 1.45 1.32
CA THR A 116 6.89 1.13 -0.09
C THR A 116 7.34 2.27 -0.99
N THR A 117 7.08 3.52 -0.63
CA THR A 117 7.58 4.68 -1.39
C THR A 117 9.11 4.67 -1.49
N MET A 118 9.81 4.41 -0.39
CA MET A 118 11.27 4.26 -0.38
C MET A 118 11.73 3.13 -1.31
N LEU A 119 11.10 1.95 -1.26
CA LEU A 119 11.46 0.82 -2.12
C LEU A 119 11.11 1.07 -3.60
N ASN A 120 10.01 1.76 -3.88
CA ASN A 120 9.65 2.19 -5.23
C ASN A 120 10.72 3.12 -5.82
N GLN A 121 11.19 4.09 -5.03
CA GLN A 121 12.28 4.98 -5.41
C GLN A 121 13.56 4.19 -5.67
N TYR A 122 13.94 3.27 -4.79
CA TYR A 122 15.08 2.38 -4.97
C TYR A 122 14.99 1.60 -6.29
N CYS A 123 13.88 0.90 -6.53
CA CYS A 123 13.69 0.08 -7.73
C CYS A 123 13.73 0.93 -9.01
N THR A 124 13.08 2.09 -8.98
CA THR A 124 12.99 2.99 -10.13
C THR A 124 14.34 3.65 -10.42
N ALA A 125 15.00 4.18 -9.39
CA ALA A 125 16.29 4.87 -9.53
C ALA A 125 17.39 3.93 -10.04
N LEU A 126 17.36 2.65 -9.65
CA LEU A 126 18.33 1.66 -10.10
C LEU A 126 17.91 0.89 -11.36
N GLY A 127 16.73 1.20 -11.94
CA GLY A 127 16.24 0.56 -13.15
C GLY A 127 16.02 -0.96 -12.99
N ILE A 128 15.57 -1.41 -11.82
CA ILE A 128 15.35 -2.83 -11.55
C ILE A 128 14.25 -3.35 -12.51
N PRO A 129 14.54 -4.37 -13.34
CA PRO A 129 13.57 -4.89 -14.29
C PRO A 129 12.49 -5.70 -13.55
N PRO A 130 11.21 -5.61 -13.94
CA PRO A 130 10.16 -6.48 -13.42
C PRO A 130 10.54 -7.97 -13.48
N PRO A 131 10.11 -8.78 -12.50
CA PRO A 131 10.32 -10.23 -12.51
C PRO A 131 9.58 -10.94 -13.65
#